data_AF-A0AA46SKR7-F1
#
_entry.id   AF-A0AA46SKR7-F1
#
_cell.length_a   1.000
_cell.length_b   1.000
_cell.length_c   1.000
_cell.angle_alpha   90.00
_cell.angle_beta   90.00
_cell.angle_gamma   90.00
#
_symmetry.space_group_name_H-M   'P 1'
#
loop_
_entity.id
_entity.type
_entity.pdbx_description
1 polymer ?
#
loop_
_entity_poly.entity_id
_entity_poly.type
_entity_poly.pdbx_seq_one_letter_code
_entity_poly.pdbx_strand_id
1 'polypeptide(L)'
;MKKEFNLQLDAHMELLQGIAYKSINGIKINEILELRNICKEDNYQYFNRIKLLYIIFLGRLGLEYDINQGIEKALFNYINYIIHILPVEKMECEGQININIL
;
A
#
# COMPACT_ATOMS: atom_id res chain seq x y z
N MET A 1 -25.67 -9.26 -1.45
CA MET A 1 -25.15 -8.64 -2.68
C MET A 1 -24.08 -7.65 -2.25
N LYS A 2 -22.89 -7.68 -2.86
CA LYS A 2 -21.82 -6.73 -2.55
C LYS A 2 -22.15 -5.36 -3.15
N LYS A 3 -21.56 -4.31 -2.61
CA LYS A 3 -21.73 -2.93 -3.10
C LYS A 3 -20.67 -2.61 -4.16
N GLU A 4 -21.00 -1.73 -5.10
CA GLU A 4 -20.00 -1.18 -6.01
C GLU A 4 -19.01 -0.29 -5.25
N PHE A 5 -17.71 -0.48 -5.47
CA PHE A 5 -16.68 0.41 -4.97
C PHE A 5 -16.27 1.41 -6.06
N ASN A 6 -16.76 2.63 -5.92
CA ASN A 6 -16.51 3.71 -6.86
C ASN A 6 -15.33 4.60 -6.44
N LEU A 7 -14.24 4.61 -7.22
CA LEU A 7 -13.05 5.44 -6.99
C LEU A 7 -13.26 6.95 -7.23
N GLN A 8 -14.42 7.36 -7.76
CA GLN A 8 -14.79 8.77 -7.92
C GLN A 8 -15.52 9.32 -6.68
N LEU A 9 -15.82 8.47 -5.69
CA LEU A 9 -16.42 8.89 -4.43
C LEU A 9 -15.32 9.08 -3.38
N ASP A 10 -15.24 10.28 -2.82
CA ASP A 10 -14.23 10.65 -1.82
C ASP A 10 -14.19 9.66 -0.65
N ALA A 11 -15.35 9.27 -0.12
CA ALA A 11 -15.44 8.31 0.99
C ALA A 11 -14.80 6.94 0.66
N HIS A 12 -14.91 6.49 -0.59
CA HIS A 12 -14.27 5.24 -1.02
C HIS A 12 -12.77 5.43 -1.24
N MET A 13 -12.36 6.58 -1.77
CA MET A 13 -10.94 6.92 -1.89
C MET A 13 -10.26 7.02 -0.53
N GLU A 14 -10.92 7.61 0.47
CA GLU A 14 -10.45 7.65 1.86
C GLU A 14 -10.30 6.23 2.44
N LEU A 15 -11.25 5.33 2.19
CA LEU A 15 -11.13 3.92 2.58
C LEU A 15 -9.91 3.26 1.94
N LEU A 16 -9.68 3.50 0.64
CA LEU A 16 -8.55 2.92 -0.08
C LEU A 16 -7.21 3.45 0.43
N GLN A 17 -7.11 4.75 0.68
CA GLN A 17 -5.93 5.38 1.29
C GLN A 17 -5.69 4.87 2.71
N GLY A 18 -6.74 4.74 3.52
CA GLY A 18 -6.65 4.14 4.85
C GLY A 18 -6.14 2.71 4.82
N ILE A 19 -6.52 1.92 3.81
CA ILE A 19 -5.95 0.59 3.58
C ILE A 19 -4.48 0.69 3.19
N ALA A 20 -4.11 1.60 2.28
CA ALA A 20 -2.72 1.80 1.88
C ALA A 20 -1.84 2.09 3.10
N TYR A 21 -2.22 3.06 3.93
CA TYR A 21 -1.51 3.39 5.16
C TYR A 21 -1.41 2.24 6.15
N LYS A 22 -2.51 1.51 6.39
CA LYS A 22 -2.48 0.32 7.26
C LYS A 22 -1.56 -0.77 6.73
N SER A 23 -1.46 -0.91 5.41
CA SER A 23 -0.63 -1.94 4.75
C SER A 23 0.87 -1.69 4.93
N ILE A 24 1.27 -0.43 5.12
CA ILE A 24 2.68 -0.05 5.31
C ILE A 24 3.02 0.35 6.75
N ASN A 25 2.03 0.45 7.63
CA ASN A 25 2.23 0.79 9.03
C ASN A 25 3.04 -0.30 9.74
N GLY A 26 4.09 0.09 10.47
CA GLY A 26 4.97 -0.84 11.17
C GLY A 26 6.03 -1.52 10.29
N ILE A 27 6.06 -1.25 8.97
CA ILE A 27 7.17 -1.67 8.12
C ILE A 27 8.45 -0.94 8.57
N LYS A 28 9.55 -1.68 8.69
CA LYS A 28 10.85 -1.13 9.05
C LYS A 28 11.46 -0.36 7.88
N ILE A 29 12.28 0.65 8.19
CA ILE A 29 12.99 1.44 7.18
C ILE A 29 13.83 0.55 6.23
N ASN A 30 14.53 -0.45 6.77
CA ASN A 30 15.33 -1.37 5.96
C ASN A 30 14.49 -2.20 4.97
N GLU A 31 13.25 -2.57 5.34
CA GLU A 31 12.35 -3.29 4.43
C GLU A 31 11.89 -2.38 3.28
N ILE A 32 11.69 -1.07 3.54
CA ILE A 32 11.40 -0.09 2.49
C ILE A 32 12.58 0.06 1.53
N LEU A 33 13.81 0.14 2.06
CA LEU A 33 15.02 0.21 1.24
C LEU A 33 15.18 -1.06 0.39
N GLU A 34 14.92 -2.24 0.96
CA GLU A 34 14.93 -3.50 0.22
C GLU A 34 13.90 -3.50 -0.91
N LEU A 35 12.66 -3.07 -0.64
CA LEU A 35 11.61 -2.97 -1.65
C LEU A 35 12.01 -2.03 -2.80
N ARG A 36 12.62 -0.87 -2.50
CA ARG A 36 13.11 0.07 -3.52
C ARG A 36 14.23 -0.52 -4.37
N ASN A 37 15.12 -1.33 -3.80
CA ASN A 37 16.17 -2.00 -4.55
C ASN A 37 15.58 -3.09 -5.46
N ILE A 38 14.67 -3.92 -4.94
CA ILE A 38 13.97 -4.94 -5.73
C ILE A 38 13.20 -4.29 -6.89
N CYS A 39 12.58 -3.11 -6.70
CA CYS A 39 11.92 -2.38 -7.79
C CYS A 39 12.86 -2.07 -8.98
N LYS A 40 14.16 -1.90 -8.75
CA LYS A 40 15.15 -1.64 -9.82
C LYS A 40 15.64 -2.90 -10.51
N GLU A 41 15.62 -4.03 -9.80
CA GLU A 41 16.25 -5.29 -10.22
C GLU A 41 15.23 -6.30 -10.75
N ASP A 42 14.10 -6.44 -10.06
CA ASP A 42 13.04 -7.41 -10.35
C ASP A 42 11.65 -6.81 -10.07
N ASN A 43 11.07 -6.20 -11.11
CA ASN A 43 9.72 -5.64 -11.05
C ASN A 43 8.63 -6.65 -10.70
N TYR A 44 8.81 -7.93 -11.06
CA TYR A 44 7.82 -8.97 -10.77
C TYR A 44 7.84 -9.33 -9.29
N GLN A 45 9.03 -9.53 -8.73
CA GLN A 45 9.18 -9.75 -7.29
C GLN A 45 8.73 -8.53 -6.49
N TYR A 46 9.07 -7.31 -6.93
CA TYR A 46 8.59 -6.07 -6.31
C TYR A 46 7.06 -6.04 -6.26
N PHE A 47 6.40 -6.27 -7.40
CA PHE A 47 4.94 -6.30 -7.47
C PHE A 47 4.32 -7.27 -6.46
N ASN A 48 4.85 -8.50 -6.41
CA ASN A 48 4.37 -9.53 -5.49
C ASN A 48 4.57 -9.14 -4.02
N ARG A 49 5.72 -8.56 -3.66
CA ARG A 49 5.98 -8.12 -2.30
C ARG A 49 5.04 -6.99 -1.88
N ILE A 50 4.81 -5.99 -2.73
CA ILE A 50 3.84 -4.94 -2.46
C ILE A 50 2.43 -5.52 -2.29
N LYS A 51 2.04 -6.46 -3.16
CA LYS A 51 0.73 -7.13 -3.08
C LYS A 51 0.53 -7.84 -1.75
N LEU A 52 1.55 -8.52 -1.23
CA LEU A 52 1.48 -9.20 0.06
C LEU A 52 1.23 -8.24 1.23
N LEU A 53 1.67 -6.98 1.14
CA LEU A 53 1.42 -5.97 2.19
C LEU A 53 -0.07 -5.66 2.35
N TYR A 54 -0.83 -5.64 1.24
CA TYR A 54 -2.21 -5.17 1.25
C TYR A 54 -3.28 -6.24 1.03
N ILE A 55 -2.90 -7.45 0.61
CA ILE A 55 -3.87 -8.46 0.14
C ILE A 55 -4.91 -8.84 1.20
N ILE A 56 -4.51 -8.89 2.48
CA ILE A 56 -5.43 -9.22 3.59
C ILE A 56 -6.47 -8.09 3.77
N PHE A 57 -6.04 -6.83 3.71
CA PHE A 57 -6.92 -5.68 3.84
C PHE A 57 -7.86 -5.56 2.65
N LEU A 58 -7.36 -5.78 1.43
CA LEU A 58 -8.17 -5.80 0.22
C LEU A 58 -9.19 -6.94 0.24
N GLY A 59 -8.80 -8.12 0.72
CA GLY A 59 -9.71 -9.25 0.90
C GLY A 59 -10.84 -8.95 1.90
N ARG A 60 -10.54 -8.25 3.00
CA ARG A 60 -11.55 -7.79 3.97
C ARG A 60 -12.51 -6.77 3.35
N LEU A 61 -11.99 -5.79 2.60
CA LEU A 61 -12.82 -4.84 1.87
C LEU A 61 -13.74 -5.56 0.87
N GLY A 62 -13.23 -6.62 0.24
CA GLY A 62 -13.96 -7.49 -0.66
C GLY A 62 -15.10 -8.30 -0.02
N LEU A 63 -15.25 -8.31 1.31
CA LEU A 63 -16.44 -8.90 1.95
C LEU A 63 -17.69 -8.01 1.76
N GLU A 64 -17.49 -6.70 1.67
CA GLU A 64 -18.56 -5.71 1.57
C GLU A 64 -18.73 -5.18 0.14
N TYR A 65 -17.64 -5.13 -0.62
CA TYR A 65 -17.57 -4.48 -1.92
C TYR A 65 -17.10 -5.39 -3.05
N ASP A 66 -17.54 -5.10 -4.27
CA ASP A 66 -17.01 -5.73 -5.48
C ASP A 66 -15.67 -5.10 -5.87
N ILE A 67 -14.60 -5.85 -5.63
CA ILE A 67 -13.23 -5.44 -5.91
C ILE A 67 -12.83 -5.95 -7.30
N ASN A 68 -12.62 -5.01 -8.21
CA ASN A 68 -12.11 -5.26 -9.56
C ASN A 68 -10.61 -4.91 -9.66
N GLN A 69 -10.02 -5.22 -10.82
CA GLN A 69 -8.60 -4.95 -11.10
C GLN A 69 -8.24 -3.47 -11.03
N GLY A 70 -9.17 -2.56 -11.35
CA GLY A 70 -8.94 -1.12 -11.26
C GLY A 70 -8.71 -0.66 -9.82
N ILE A 71 -9.49 -1.20 -8.88
CA ILE A 71 -9.35 -0.91 -7.45
C ILE A 71 -8.05 -1.49 -6.90
N GLU A 72 -7.71 -2.72 -7.26
CA GLU A 72 -6.43 -3.33 -6.87
C GLU A 72 -5.24 -2.52 -7.40
N LYS A 73 -5.29 -2.10 -8.68
CA LYS A 73 -4.25 -1.27 -9.29
C LYS A 73 -4.13 0.10 -8.62
N ALA A 74 -5.24 0.73 -8.26
CA ALA A 74 -5.23 1.99 -7.53
C ALA A 74 -4.56 1.84 -6.16
N LEU A 75 -4.89 0.79 -5.42
CA LEU A 75 -4.27 0.50 -4.12
C LEU A 75 -2.77 0.23 -4.24
N PHE A 76 -2.36 -0.60 -5.21
CA PHE A 76 -0.96 -0.85 -5.52
C PHE A 76 -0.22 0.47 -5.80
N ASN A 77 -0.78 1.34 -6.65
CA ASN A 77 -0.17 2.61 -7.01
C ASN A 77 -0.01 3.55 -5.80
N TYR A 78 -0.99 3.58 -4.89
CA TYR A 78 -0.90 4.36 -3.65
C TYR A 78 0.24 3.88 -2.76
N ILE A 79 0.33 2.57 -2.52
CA ILE A 79 1.39 1.99 -1.68
C ILE A 79 2.75 2.22 -2.33
N ASN A 80 2.87 1.99 -3.64
CA ASN A 80 4.07 2.29 -4.41
C ASN A 80 4.49 3.76 -4.27
N TYR A 81 3.54 4.70 -4.42
CA TYR A 81 3.81 6.12 -4.24
C TYR A 81 4.37 6.42 -2.84
N ILE A 82 3.72 5.90 -1.78
CA ILE A 82 4.16 6.16 -0.40
C ILE A 82 5.57 5.58 -0.19
N ILE A 83 5.81 4.33 -0.61
CA ILE A 83 7.11 3.67 -0.49
C ILE A 83 8.23 4.47 -1.14
N HIS A 84 7.97 5.18 -2.24
CA HIS A 84 8.99 5.95 -2.96
C HIS A 84 9.10 7.42 -2.54
N ILE A 85 8.07 8.02 -1.92
CA ILE A 85 8.14 9.42 -1.45
C ILE A 85 8.70 9.54 -0.03
N LEU A 86 8.64 8.49 0.78
CA LEU A 86 9.16 8.51 2.16
C LEU A 86 10.67 8.87 2.17
N PRO A 87 11.13 9.86 2.95
CA PRO A 87 12.54 10.26 2.97
C PRO A 87 13.37 9.35 3.88
N VAL A 88 13.34 8.03 3.63
CA VAL A 88 13.96 7.00 4.47
C VAL A 88 15.49 7.11 4.56
N GLU A 89 16.14 7.71 3.56
CA GLU A 89 17.58 7.99 3.57
C GLU A 89 17.99 9.02 4.65
N LYS A 90 17.01 9.75 5.18
CA LYS A 90 17.20 10.74 6.26
C LYS A 90 16.72 10.20 7.62
N MET A 91 16.22 8.97 7.69
CA MET A 91 15.71 8.36 8.91
C MET A 91 16.76 7.40 9.49
N GLU A 92 16.88 7.32 10.82
CA GLU A 92 17.78 6.37 11.48
C GLU A 92 17.34 4.93 11.14
N CYS A 93 18.28 4.10 10.66
CA CYS A 93 18.03 2.78 10.05
C CYS A 93 17.37 1.72 10.97
N GLU A 94 17.06 2.07 12.22
CA GLU A 94 16.48 1.17 13.24
C GLU A 94 15.00 1.46 13.54
N GLY A 95 14.39 2.48 12.92
CA GLY A 95 13.00 2.87 13.15
C GLY A 95 11.95 2.07 12.35
N GLN A 96 10.75 1.95 12.91
CA GLN A 96 9.54 1.56 12.19
C GLN A 96 8.80 2.82 11.72
N ILE A 97 8.11 2.71 10.59
CA ILE A 97 7.22 3.78 10.14
C ILE A 97 5.94 3.78 11.00
N ASN A 98 5.73 4.87 11.73
CA ASN A 98 4.45 5.21 12.35
C ASN A 98 3.81 6.34 11.55
N ILE A 99 2.69 6.05 10.87
CA ILE A 99 2.03 7.02 9.97
C ILE A 99 1.10 7.98 10.72
N ASN A 100 1.15 8.01 12.06
CA ASN A 100 0.46 9.04 12.86
C ASN A 100 1.06 10.46 12.70
N ILE A 101 1.90 10.69 11.69
CA ILE A 101 2.67 11.94 11.45
C ILE A 101 2.48 12.45 10.00
N LEU A 102 1.45 11.99 9.28
CA LEU A 102 1.02 12.59 8.00
C LEU A 102 -0.41 13.13 8.11
#